data_AF-A0A382IYC3-F1
#
_entry.id   AF-A0A382IYC3-F1
#
_cell.length_a   1.000
_cell.length_b   1.000
_cell.length_c   1.000
_cell.angle_alpha   90.00
_cell.angle_beta   90.00
_cell.angle_gamma   90.00
#
_symmetry.space_group_name_H-M   'P 1'
#
loop_
_entity.id
_entity.type
_entity.pdbx_description
1 polymer ?
#
loop_
_entity_poly.entity_id
_entity_poly.type
_entity_poly.pdbx_seq_one_letter_code
_entity_poly.pdbx_strand_id
1 'polypeptide(L)'
;MTFGELIISVAEGYLGRQDRSTGAMPAGHNGPYNDPETPVRNTAHWLQTFILAHDLSGDGRFHKAAESCMHYLIGSDAPRYGYSYQHRNKEGKDQCNGLIGQAWTIEALVKAYE
;
A
#
# COMPACT_ATOMS: atom_id res chain seq x y z
N MET A 1 16.48 9.96 17.37
CA MET A 1 15.41 9.44 16.52
C MET A 1 14.19 10.33 16.66
N THR A 2 14.03 11.27 15.73
CA THR A 2 12.79 12.01 15.52
C THR A 2 11.76 11.11 14.84
N PHE A 3 10.49 11.54 14.79
CA PHE A 3 9.47 10.82 14.02
C PHE A 3 9.83 10.72 12.52
N GLY A 4 10.42 11.78 11.95
CA GLY A 4 10.88 11.75 10.56
C GLY A 4 11.99 10.73 10.33
N GLU A 5 12.98 10.69 11.22
CA GLU A 5 14.06 9.69 11.18
C GLU A 5 13.53 8.25 11.29
N LEU A 6 12.51 8.04 12.14
CA LEU A 6 11.85 6.73 12.27
C LEU A 6 11.13 6.32 10.97
N ILE A 7 10.37 7.23 10.36
CA ILE A 7 9.64 6.96 9.10
C ILE A 7 10.62 6.59 7.99
N ILE A 8 11.70 7.37 7.83
CA ILE A 8 12.73 7.12 6.82
C ILE A 8 13.38 5.75 7.06
N SER A 9 13.74 5.45 8.32
CA SER A 9 14.37 4.17 8.67
C SER A 9 13.45 2.97 8.38
N VAL A 10 12.17 3.08 8.70
CA VAL A 10 11.17 2.04 8.43
C VAL A 10 10.96 1.87 6.93
N ALA A 11 10.82 2.97 6.18
CA ALA A 11 10.68 2.94 4.73
C ALA A 11 11.88 2.28 4.06
N GLU A 12 13.10 2.64 4.47
CA GLU A 12 14.32 2.06 3.91
C GLU A 12 14.37 0.54 4.11
N GLY A 13 14.01 0.06 5.30
CA GLY A 13 13.95 -1.37 5.61
C GLY A 13 12.94 -2.16 4.76
N TYR A 14 11.99 -1.49 4.11
CA TYR A 14 10.93 -2.11 3.31
C TYR A 14 11.08 -1.93 1.80
N LEU A 15 12.01 -1.09 1.32
CA LEU A 15 12.32 -0.97 -0.12
C LEU A 15 12.61 -2.34 -0.74
N GLY A 16 13.34 -3.21 -0.03
CA GLY A 16 13.69 -4.55 -0.49
C GLY A 16 12.54 -5.56 -0.52
N ARG A 17 11.35 -5.19 0.01
CA ARG A 17 10.18 -6.07 0.07
C ARG A 17 9.15 -5.79 -1.03
N GLN A 18 9.32 -4.72 -1.79
CA GLN A 18 8.47 -4.42 -2.93
C GLN A 18 8.68 -5.44 -4.04
N ASP A 19 7.60 -6.01 -4.56
CA ASP A 19 7.63 -6.90 -5.69
C ASP A 19 8.11 -6.14 -6.94
N ARG A 20 9.20 -6.60 -7.56
CA ARG A 20 9.82 -5.89 -8.69
C ARG A 20 9.05 -6.05 -10.00
N SER A 21 8.16 -7.02 -10.10
CA SER A 21 7.39 -7.30 -11.31
C SER A 21 6.08 -6.53 -11.34
N THR A 22 5.43 -6.38 -10.19
CA THR A 22 4.10 -5.78 -10.06
C THR A 22 4.10 -4.42 -9.36
N GLY A 23 5.13 -4.11 -8.56
CA GLY A 23 5.17 -2.93 -7.70
C GLY A 23 4.41 -3.07 -6.38
N ALA A 24 3.80 -4.23 -6.13
CA ALA A 24 3.02 -4.50 -4.92
C ALA A 24 3.91 -4.61 -3.67
N MET A 25 3.37 -4.21 -2.53
CA MET A 25 3.95 -4.53 -1.22
C MET A 25 3.37 -5.83 -0.66
N PRO A 26 4.08 -6.56 0.23
CA PRO A 26 3.62 -7.86 0.71
C PRO A 26 2.21 -7.81 1.30
N ALA A 27 1.40 -8.82 1.00
CA ALA A 27 0.10 -9.04 1.64
C ALA A 27 0.25 -9.24 3.15
N GLY A 28 -0.83 -8.97 3.89
CA GLY A 28 -0.89 -9.13 5.34
C GLY A 28 -2.15 -9.84 5.80
N HIS A 29 -2.60 -9.46 6.98
CA HIS A 29 -3.86 -9.91 7.56
C HIS A 29 -4.53 -8.77 8.32
N ASN A 30 -5.84 -8.83 8.49
CA ASN A 30 -6.53 -7.82 9.29
C ASN A 30 -6.28 -8.05 10.80
N GLY A 31 -5.47 -7.18 11.43
CA GLY A 31 -4.97 -7.30 12.81
C GLY A 31 -5.75 -8.23 13.76
N PRO A 32 -6.92 -7.83 14.30
CA PRO A 32 -7.62 -8.59 15.34
C PRO A 32 -8.24 -9.93 14.89
N TYR A 33 -8.55 -10.08 13.59
CA TYR A 33 -9.28 -11.25 13.09
C TYR A 33 -8.39 -12.22 12.31
N ASN A 34 -7.16 -11.80 11.98
CA ASN A 34 -6.18 -12.58 11.24
C ASN A 34 -6.72 -13.17 9.92
N ASP A 35 -7.69 -12.48 9.29
CA ASP A 35 -8.18 -12.82 7.96
C ASP A 35 -7.09 -12.45 6.95
N PRO A 36 -6.76 -13.35 6.00
CA PRO A 36 -5.77 -13.06 4.97
C PRO A 36 -6.25 -11.93 4.06
N GLU A 37 -5.35 -10.98 3.79
CA GLU A 37 -5.60 -9.84 2.92
C GLU A 37 -4.88 -10.02 1.57
N THR A 38 -5.31 -9.26 0.56
CA THR A 38 -4.53 -9.08 -0.66
C THR A 38 -3.43 -8.05 -0.43
N PRO A 39 -2.48 -7.88 -1.38
CA PRO A 39 -1.49 -6.81 -1.31
C PRO A 39 -2.05 -5.37 -1.34
N VAL A 40 -3.33 -5.17 -1.71
CA VAL A 40 -3.90 -3.83 -1.96
C VAL A 40 -3.77 -2.92 -0.76
N ARG A 41 -4.19 -3.39 0.43
CA ARG A 41 -4.15 -2.59 1.66
C ARG A 41 -2.75 -2.09 1.98
N ASN A 42 -1.80 -3.02 2.03
CA ASN A 42 -0.43 -2.70 2.40
C ASN A 42 0.21 -1.82 1.34
N THR A 43 -0.06 -2.06 0.06
CA THR A 43 0.48 -1.22 -1.01
C THR A 43 -0.06 0.22 -0.92
N ALA A 44 -1.33 0.41 -0.57
CA ALA A 44 -1.90 1.73 -0.32
C ALA A 44 -1.23 2.46 0.86
N HIS A 45 -1.03 1.79 2.00
CA HIS A 45 -0.35 2.41 3.14
C HIS A 45 1.14 2.69 2.89
N TRP A 46 1.81 1.82 2.16
CA TRP A 46 3.22 2.00 1.80
C TRP A 46 3.41 3.08 0.74
N LEU A 47 2.47 3.26 -0.19
CA LEU A 47 2.47 4.42 -1.10
C LEU A 47 2.57 5.73 -0.31
N GLN A 48 1.67 5.93 0.66
CA GLN A 48 1.70 7.13 1.51
C GLN A 48 3.01 7.23 2.32
N THR A 49 3.49 6.11 2.88
CA THR A 49 4.75 6.07 3.65
C THR A 49 5.95 6.45 2.80
N PHE A 50 6.04 5.94 1.57
CA PHE A 50 7.15 6.24 0.67
C PHE A 50 7.10 7.69 0.15
N ILE A 51 5.91 8.24 -0.11
CA ILE A 51 5.76 9.67 -0.42
C ILE A 51 6.31 10.50 0.75
N LEU A 52 5.85 10.22 1.98
CA LEU A 52 6.30 10.96 3.15
C LEU A 52 7.81 10.80 3.40
N ALA A 53 8.36 9.60 3.21
CA ALA A 53 9.80 9.36 3.35
C ALA A 53 10.60 10.12 2.29
N HIS A 54 10.09 10.23 1.06
CA HIS A 54 10.68 11.06 0.02
C HIS A 54 10.66 12.54 0.41
N ASP A 55 9.50 13.07 0.84
CA ASP A 55 9.34 14.47 1.24
C ASP A 55 10.29 14.86 2.39
N LEU A 56 10.49 13.95 3.35
CA LEU A 56 11.33 14.18 4.52
C LEU A 56 12.84 14.10 4.23
N SER A 57 13.25 13.28 3.25
CA SER A 57 14.67 12.95 3.03
C SER A 57 15.25 13.46 1.71
N GLY A 58 14.41 13.72 0.71
CA GLY A 58 14.81 13.97 -0.67
C GLY A 58 15.34 12.73 -1.42
N ASP A 59 15.30 11.53 -0.83
CA ASP A 59 15.85 10.32 -1.46
C ASP A 59 14.91 9.79 -2.56
N GLY A 60 15.39 9.78 -3.81
CA GLY A 60 14.62 9.34 -4.98
C GLY A 60 14.28 7.85 -4.99
N ARG A 61 14.91 7.01 -4.15
CA ARG A 61 14.53 5.59 -3.99
C ARG A 61 13.09 5.47 -3.49
N PHE A 62 12.68 6.34 -2.57
CA PHE A 62 11.32 6.34 -2.03
C PHE A 62 10.31 6.82 -3.06
N HIS A 63 10.62 7.86 -3.84
CA HIS A 63 9.78 8.30 -4.95
C HIS A 63 9.52 7.15 -5.95
N LYS A 64 10.58 6.44 -6.36
CA LYS A 64 10.45 5.29 -7.27
C LYS A 64 9.61 4.16 -6.70
N ALA A 65 9.75 3.90 -5.40
CA ALA A 65 8.94 2.90 -4.70
C ALA A 65 7.46 3.31 -4.62
N ALA A 66 7.18 4.59 -4.33
CA ALA A 66 5.84 5.17 -4.36
C ALA A 66 5.21 5.04 -5.75
N GLU A 67 5.92 5.43 -6.81
CA GLU A 67 5.45 5.31 -8.20
C GLU A 67 5.09 3.86 -8.55
N SER A 68 5.91 2.90 -8.13
CA SER A 68 5.65 1.47 -8.33
C SER A 68 4.39 1.00 -7.57
N CYS A 69 4.19 1.46 -6.33
CA CYS A 69 2.96 1.19 -5.57
C CYS A 69 1.72 1.78 -6.27
N MET A 70 1.82 3.02 -6.77
CA MET A 70 0.74 3.68 -7.50
C MET A 70 0.37 2.89 -8.76
N HIS A 71 1.37 2.52 -9.58
CA HIS A 71 1.15 1.73 -10.79
C HIS A 71 0.47 0.39 -10.52
N TYR A 72 0.87 -0.30 -9.45
CA TYR A 72 0.17 -1.50 -9.00
C TYR A 72 -1.31 -1.22 -8.73
N LEU A 73 -1.61 -0.21 -7.90
CA LEU A 73 -2.97 0.08 -7.44
C LEU A 73 -3.92 0.49 -8.59
N ILE A 74 -3.45 1.27 -9.56
CA ILE A 74 -4.27 1.67 -10.72
C ILE A 74 -4.27 0.62 -11.85
N GLY A 75 -3.31 -0.30 -11.83
CA GLY A 75 -3.12 -1.32 -12.85
C GLY A 75 -4.04 -2.53 -12.73
N SER A 76 -3.95 -3.41 -13.73
CA SER A 76 -4.72 -4.66 -13.80
C SER A 76 -4.27 -5.73 -12.79
N ASP A 77 -3.06 -5.61 -12.26
CA ASP A 77 -2.48 -6.60 -11.33
C ASP A 77 -3.07 -6.49 -9.92
N ALA A 78 -3.64 -5.34 -9.56
CA ALA A 78 -4.29 -5.18 -8.28
C ALA A 78 -5.66 -5.91 -8.28
N PRO A 79 -5.89 -6.86 -7.34
CA PRO A 79 -7.12 -7.62 -7.27
C PRO A 79 -8.39 -6.76 -7.20
N ARG A 80 -9.43 -7.16 -7.93
CA ARG A 80 -10.73 -6.49 -7.97
C ARG A 80 -11.85 -7.48 -7.63
N TYR A 81 -12.89 -6.98 -6.98
CA TYR A 81 -14.15 -7.68 -6.75
C TYR A 81 -15.29 -6.81 -7.27
N GLY A 82 -15.77 -7.12 -8.48
CA GLY A 82 -16.65 -6.23 -9.23
C GLY A 82 -15.98 -4.89 -9.52
N TYR A 83 -16.65 -3.79 -9.15
CA TYR A 83 -16.14 -2.43 -9.32
C TYR A 83 -15.25 -1.94 -8.16
N SER A 84 -14.91 -2.82 -7.21
CA SER A 84 -14.18 -2.45 -5.99
C SER A 84 -12.84 -3.18 -5.90
N TYR A 85 -11.92 -2.63 -5.10
CA TYR A 85 -10.68 -3.31 -4.74
C TYR A 85 -10.96 -4.51 -3.83
N GLN A 86 -10.42 -5.68 -4.18
CA GLN A 86 -10.42 -6.81 -3.27
C GLN A 86 -9.29 -6.64 -2.25
N HIS A 87 -9.65 -6.48 -0.97
CA HIS A 87 -8.74 -6.30 0.15
C HIS A 87 -8.59 -7.57 1.00
N ARG A 88 -9.59 -8.45 1.00
CA ARG A 88 -9.65 -9.61 1.90
C ARG A 88 -9.96 -10.87 1.11
N ASN A 89 -9.29 -11.97 1.48
CA ASN A 89 -9.46 -13.31 0.90
C ASN A 89 -10.12 -14.26 1.92
N LYS A 90 -11.31 -13.90 2.41
CA LYS A 90 -12.01 -14.67 3.44
C LYS A 90 -13.41 -15.08 2.97
N GLU A 91 -13.64 -16.38 2.92
CA GLU A 91 -14.96 -16.93 2.64
C GLU A 91 -15.99 -16.52 3.72
N GLY A 92 -17.22 -16.26 3.31
CA GLY A 92 -18.30 -15.84 4.20
C GLY A 92 -18.20 -14.38 4.68
N LYS A 93 -17.22 -13.61 4.20
CA LYS A 93 -17.10 -12.17 4.46
C LYS A 93 -17.01 -11.40 3.15
N ASP A 94 -17.30 -10.10 3.20
CA ASP A 94 -17.10 -9.22 2.03
C ASP A 94 -15.62 -9.24 1.60
N GLN A 95 -15.37 -9.03 0.32
CA GLN A 95 -14.01 -9.08 -0.25
C GLN A 95 -13.33 -7.70 -0.22
N CYS A 96 -14.09 -6.62 -0.02
CA CYS A 96 -13.62 -5.23 -0.10
C CYS A 96 -13.14 -4.66 1.23
N ASN A 97 -13.30 -5.40 2.33
CA ASN A 97 -13.10 -4.95 3.71
C ASN A 97 -14.01 -3.76 4.08
N GLY A 98 -15.27 -3.83 3.65
CA GLY A 98 -16.28 -2.79 3.81
C GLY A 98 -15.90 -1.47 3.12
N LEU A 99 -16.46 -0.36 3.60
CA LEU A 99 -16.16 0.97 3.08
C LEU A 99 -14.71 1.39 3.35
N ILE A 100 -14.17 1.01 4.51
CA ILE A 100 -12.84 1.45 4.95
C ILE A 100 -11.73 0.92 4.05
N GLY A 101 -11.84 -0.30 3.52
CA GLY A 101 -10.88 -0.83 2.56
C GLY A 101 -10.74 0.04 1.32
N GLN A 102 -11.88 0.43 0.73
CA GLN A 102 -11.88 1.30 -0.44
C GLN A 102 -11.31 2.69 -0.11
N ALA A 103 -11.65 3.24 1.06
CA ALA A 103 -11.15 4.52 1.51
C ALA A 103 -9.61 4.55 1.62
N TRP A 104 -8.98 3.51 2.16
CA TRP A 104 -7.51 3.43 2.24
C TRP A 104 -6.83 3.52 0.88
N THR A 105 -7.38 2.83 -0.13
CA THR A 105 -6.81 2.85 -1.48
C THR A 105 -7.02 4.22 -2.13
N ILE A 106 -8.21 4.80 -2.00
CA ILE A 106 -8.51 6.11 -2.57
C ILE A 106 -7.66 7.21 -1.92
N GLU A 107 -7.51 7.20 -0.58
CA GLU A 107 -6.66 8.15 0.14
C GLU A 107 -5.21 8.09 -0.34
N ALA A 108 -4.67 6.89 -0.54
CA ALA A 108 -3.32 6.73 -1.06
C ALA A 108 -3.16 7.28 -2.49
N LEU A 109 -4.15 7.10 -3.35
CA LEU A 109 -4.14 7.62 -4.72
C LEU A 109 -4.31 9.14 -4.77
N VAL A 110 -5.15 9.72 -3.90
CA VAL A 110 -5.24 11.17 -3.74
C VAL A 110 -3.90 11.72 -3.27
N LYS A 111 -3.26 11.08 -2.29
CA LYS A 111 -1.96 11.50 -1.79
C LYS A 111 -0.86 11.46 -2.85
N ALA A 112 -0.92 10.52 -3.79
CA ALA A 112 0.01 10.42 -4.90
C ALA A 112 -0.25 11.43 -6.03
N TYR A 113 -1.45 12.02 -6.08
CA TYR A 113 -1.80 13.05 -7.05
C TYR A 113 -1.38 14.46 -6.59
N GLU A 114 -1.34 14.70 -5.28
CA GLU A 114 -0.86 15.95 -4.66
C GLU A 114 0.63 16.23 -4.92
#